data_AF-A0ABC9GYL6-F1
#
_entry.id   AF-A0ABC9GYL6-F1
#
_cell.length_a   1.000
_cell.length_b   1.000
_cell.length_c   1.000
_cell.angle_alpha   90.00
_cell.angle_beta   90.00
_cell.angle_gamma   90.00
#
_symmetry.space_group_name_H-M   'P 1'
#
loop_
_entity.id
_entity.type
_entity.pdbx_description
1 polymer ?
#
loop_
_entity_poly.entity_id
_entity_poly.type
_entity_poly.pdbx_seq_one_letter_code
_entity_poly.pdbx_strand_id
1 'polypeptide(L)'
;MAAMAAARRHFSLHHLPLHPRALARPLAAVATPHCSGKHDAVACKATGKTKAKAGNKGGERLQRRPLEEHLKRRTRSAAAFDAGLYGRHGHAHHVPVLLGEVLAAFRRHRPLRSFVDCTLGAAGHSLAMMEAHPEMELFVGMDIDPTALEIGRGHIEAFLAGREANGAEDSSLQGTLRAYTHVKNFKYIKQVLGSVDESLAVGSYGIDGILIDLGMSSMQVNRSNRGFSVLQDGPLDMRMDPKATLRAEDILNSWPELEVGRILRDYGEESNWQFLQKQIVKAREMGGLHSTGDLVKLIQRKCAISKGRQGWIKTATRVFQALRIAVNDELRVLEDSLHSSFDCLATGGRLAVISFHSLEDRIVKKTFLELIHGGEADDEEDDKDDLALSDIDDEDEPWFNQRVQGRNGIVLTKRPITPSQEEEKLNQRCRSAKLRVIQKA
;
A
#
# COMPACT_ATOMS: atom_id res chain seq x y z
N MET A 1 -6.01 53.06 42.59
CA MET A 1 -6.29 51.62 42.66
C MET A 1 -7.61 51.43 43.43
N ALA A 2 -8.83 51.70 42.94
CA ALA A 2 -9.52 51.26 41.72
C ALA A 2 -9.29 49.78 41.43
N ALA A 3 -10.26 48.88 41.24
CA ALA A 3 -11.72 48.84 41.34
C ALA A 3 -12.15 47.36 41.12
N MET A 4 -13.37 46.96 41.56
CA MET A 4 -14.24 45.90 40.95
C MET A 4 -13.71 44.45 40.81
N ALA A 5 -14.47 43.35 40.78
CA ALA A 5 -15.88 42.94 40.85
C ALA A 5 -15.86 41.40 41.07
N ALA A 6 -16.71 40.78 41.91
CA ALA A 6 -17.96 40.05 41.54
C ALA A 6 -17.81 39.09 40.32
N ALA A 7 -18.32 37.85 40.26
CA ALA A 7 -19.41 37.17 40.94
C ALA A 7 -19.40 35.64 40.67
N ARG A 8 -20.16 34.91 41.49
CA ARG A 8 -20.55 33.49 41.36
C ARG A 8 -21.53 33.22 40.20
N ARG A 9 -21.59 31.98 39.68
CA ARG A 9 -22.78 31.14 39.32
C ARG A 9 -22.32 29.92 38.49
N HIS A 10 -22.52 28.66 38.93
CA HIS A 10 -23.67 27.76 38.70
C HIS A 10 -24.10 27.56 37.23
N PHE A 11 -23.93 26.34 36.69
CA PHE A 11 -24.78 25.65 35.68
C PHE A 11 -24.42 24.14 35.75
N SER A 12 -25.25 23.26 36.32
CA SER A 12 -26.50 22.65 35.82
C SER A 12 -26.27 21.48 34.84
N LEU A 13 -26.42 20.27 35.37
CA LEU A 13 -26.53 18.99 34.66
C LEU A 13 -27.88 18.94 33.94
N HIS A 14 -27.86 18.83 32.61
CA HIS A 14 -29.06 18.55 31.82
C HIS A 14 -29.23 17.04 31.63
N HIS A 15 -30.25 16.50 32.31
CA HIS A 15 -30.97 15.30 31.89
C HIS A 15 -31.77 15.60 30.61
N LEU A 16 -31.69 14.72 29.61
CA LEU A 16 -32.69 14.58 28.55
C LEU A 16 -32.95 13.07 28.29
N PRO A 17 -34.17 12.71 27.87
CA PRO A 17 -34.81 11.45 28.22
C PRO A 17 -34.61 10.33 27.19
N LEU A 18 -34.67 9.11 27.71
CA LEU A 18 -34.88 7.86 26.98
C LEU A 18 -36.28 7.86 26.35
N HIS A 19 -36.36 7.72 25.03
CA HIS A 19 -37.57 7.27 24.34
C HIS A 19 -37.32 5.92 23.65
N PRO A 20 -38.17 4.90 23.87
CA PRO A 20 -38.06 3.59 23.26
C PRO A 20 -38.93 3.49 22.00
N ARG A 21 -38.41 2.89 20.92
CA ARG A 21 -39.12 2.31 19.75
C ARG A 21 -38.05 1.98 18.69
N ALA A 22 -38.08 0.91 17.89
CA ALA A 22 -39.12 -0.08 17.63
C ALA A 22 -38.46 -1.39 17.14
N LEU A 23 -39.24 -2.46 17.28
CA LEU A 23 -38.95 -3.85 17.05
C LEU A 23 -38.55 -4.19 15.61
N ALA A 24 -37.69 -5.20 15.52
CA ALA A 24 -37.41 -6.00 14.34
C ALA A 24 -38.69 -6.45 13.62
N ARG A 25 -38.69 -6.37 12.30
CA ARG A 25 -39.63 -7.10 11.43
C ARG A 25 -38.88 -8.22 10.70
N PRO A 26 -39.49 -9.41 10.57
CA PRO A 26 -38.85 -10.59 10.00
C PRO A 26 -38.88 -10.56 8.47
N LEU A 27 -37.87 -11.18 7.87
CA LEU A 27 -37.80 -11.53 6.45
C LEU A 27 -38.95 -12.47 6.10
N ALA A 28 -39.83 -12.03 5.20
CA ALA A 28 -40.86 -12.86 4.61
C ALA A 28 -40.25 -13.78 3.54
N ALA A 29 -40.52 -15.07 3.68
CA ALA A 29 -40.28 -16.10 2.69
C ALA A 29 -41.08 -15.83 1.42
N VAL A 30 -40.45 -15.94 0.25
CA VAL A 30 -41.14 -16.10 -1.03
C VAL A 30 -40.77 -17.46 -1.60
N ALA A 31 -41.82 -18.21 -1.85
CA ALA A 31 -41.83 -19.61 -2.25
C ALA A 31 -41.35 -19.81 -3.70
N THR A 32 -40.76 -20.98 -3.91
CA THR A 32 -40.56 -21.62 -5.20
C THR A 32 -41.89 -22.03 -5.83
N PRO A 33 -41.97 -22.09 -7.16
CA PRO A 33 -42.84 -23.04 -7.83
C PRO A 33 -42.01 -24.14 -8.49
N HIS A 34 -42.22 -25.37 -8.04
CA HIS A 34 -42.04 -26.56 -8.85
C HIS A 34 -43.00 -26.53 -10.05
N CYS A 35 -42.51 -26.87 -11.23
CA CYS A 35 -43.36 -27.46 -12.26
C CYS A 35 -42.64 -28.64 -12.92
N SER A 36 -43.34 -29.77 -12.85
CA SER A 36 -43.02 -31.09 -13.34
C SER A 36 -43.21 -31.23 -14.85
N GLY A 37 -42.35 -32.00 -15.51
CA GLY A 37 -42.59 -32.52 -16.85
C GLY A 37 -41.67 -33.70 -17.15
N LYS A 38 -42.23 -34.91 -17.14
CA LYS A 38 -41.58 -36.17 -17.55
C LYS A 38 -41.71 -36.38 -19.06
N HIS A 39 -40.91 -37.33 -19.57
CA HIS A 39 -41.06 -38.11 -20.83
C HIS A 39 -40.58 -37.35 -22.10
N ASP A 40 -39.77 -37.90 -23.03
CA ASP A 40 -39.55 -39.29 -23.42
C ASP A 40 -38.14 -39.55 -24.00
N ALA A 41 -37.76 -40.83 -23.92
CA ALA A 41 -36.59 -41.42 -24.55
C ALA A 41 -36.80 -41.66 -26.05
N VAL A 42 -35.77 -41.40 -26.87
CA VAL A 42 -35.59 -42.08 -28.15
C VAL A 42 -34.16 -42.58 -28.24
N ALA A 43 -34.05 -43.91 -28.26
CA ALA A 43 -32.85 -44.66 -28.55
C ALA A 43 -32.57 -44.66 -30.07
N CYS A 44 -31.30 -44.58 -30.46
CA CYS A 44 -30.85 -45.15 -31.73
C CYS A 44 -29.49 -45.82 -31.57
N LYS A 45 -29.39 -46.97 -32.22
CA LYS A 45 -28.49 -48.10 -31.98
C LYS A 45 -27.06 -47.89 -32.47
N ALA A 46 -26.20 -48.71 -31.87
CA ALA A 46 -24.80 -48.96 -32.15
C ALA A 46 -24.48 -49.47 -33.57
N THR A 47 -23.27 -49.16 -34.03
CA THR A 47 -22.42 -50.09 -34.77
C THR A 47 -20.98 -49.93 -34.28
N GLY A 48 -20.42 -51.00 -33.71
CA GLY A 48 -19.04 -51.01 -33.22
C GLY A 48 -18.02 -51.34 -34.29
N LYS A 49 -16.73 -51.10 -33.97
CA LYS A 49 -15.60 -51.99 -34.30
C LYS A 49 -14.32 -51.58 -33.55
N THR A 50 -13.84 -52.54 -32.76
CA THR A 50 -12.43 -52.95 -32.51
C THR A 50 -11.40 -52.04 -31.80
N LYS A 51 -10.93 -52.61 -30.67
CA LYS A 51 -9.74 -52.37 -29.81
C LYS A 51 -8.48 -51.78 -30.45
N ALA A 52 -7.82 -50.87 -29.71
CA ALA A 52 -6.38 -50.97 -29.37
C ALA A 52 -6.07 -50.19 -28.06
N LYS A 53 -5.24 -50.76 -27.19
CA LYS A 53 -4.77 -50.24 -25.90
C LYS A 53 -3.47 -49.44 -26.10
N ALA A 54 -3.38 -48.23 -25.56
CA ALA A 54 -2.20 -47.53 -25.01
C ALA A 54 -2.71 -46.12 -24.62
N GLY A 55 -2.64 -45.64 -23.39
CA GLY A 55 -1.43 -45.35 -22.64
C GLY A 55 -1.37 -43.83 -22.43
N ASN A 56 -1.51 -43.39 -21.17
CA ASN A 56 -1.14 -42.07 -20.64
C ASN A 56 -2.07 -40.85 -20.94
N LYS A 57 -2.99 -40.54 -20.01
CA LYS A 57 -3.63 -39.22 -19.90
C LYS A 57 -2.84 -38.35 -18.91
N GLY A 58 -1.87 -37.60 -19.44
CA GLY A 58 -1.33 -36.42 -18.77
C GLY A 58 -2.10 -35.19 -19.24
N GLY A 59 -3.05 -34.72 -18.43
CA GLY A 59 -3.81 -33.50 -18.70
C GLY A 59 -2.90 -32.26 -18.67
N GLU A 60 -3.01 -31.46 -19.71
CA GLU A 60 -2.18 -30.30 -20.04
C GLU A 60 -2.20 -29.22 -18.96
N ARG A 61 -0.99 -28.81 -18.54
CA ARG A 61 -0.75 -27.61 -17.73
C ARG A 61 0.20 -26.63 -18.44
N LEU A 62 0.14 -26.59 -19.77
CA LEU A 62 0.92 -25.66 -20.58
C LEU A 62 -0.04 -24.75 -21.35
N GLN A 63 -0.06 -23.46 -20.99
CA GLN A 63 -0.27 -22.30 -21.88
C GLN A 63 -0.44 -20.96 -21.14
N ARG A 64 -0.26 -20.87 -19.81
CA ARG A 64 -0.28 -19.57 -19.09
C ARG A 64 1.05 -18.81 -19.07
N ARG A 65 2.19 -19.45 -19.37
CA ARG A 65 3.54 -18.86 -19.18
C ARG A 65 3.95 -17.77 -20.20
N PRO A 66 3.70 -17.89 -21.51
CA PRO A 66 4.19 -16.90 -22.48
C PRO A 66 3.58 -15.51 -22.26
N LEU A 67 2.28 -15.46 -21.95
CA LEU A 67 1.56 -14.21 -21.71
C LEU A 67 2.01 -13.53 -20.42
N GLU A 68 2.20 -14.29 -19.34
CA GLU A 68 2.63 -13.75 -18.04
C GLU A 68 4.06 -13.18 -18.11
N GLU A 69 4.97 -13.84 -18.83
CA GLU A 69 6.33 -13.34 -19.04
C GLU A 69 6.36 -12.08 -19.91
N HIS A 70 5.55 -12.04 -20.98
CA HIS A 70 5.40 -10.86 -21.82
C HIS A 70 4.82 -9.66 -21.05
N LEU A 71 3.80 -9.90 -20.21
CA LEU A 71 3.23 -8.87 -19.34
C LEU A 71 4.27 -8.34 -18.35
N LYS A 72 5.06 -9.21 -17.72
CA LYS A 72 6.16 -8.82 -16.82
C LYS A 72 7.22 -7.98 -17.52
N ARG A 73 7.58 -8.31 -18.76
CA ARG A 73 8.54 -7.50 -19.53
C ARG A 73 7.99 -6.10 -19.83
N ARG A 74 6.68 -5.97 -20.06
CA ARG A 74 6.02 -4.68 -20.31
C ARG A 74 5.84 -3.81 -19.07
N THR A 75 5.80 -4.38 -17.87
CA THR A 75 5.69 -3.62 -16.61
C THR A 75 7.05 -3.31 -15.99
N ARG A 76 8.11 -4.00 -16.40
CA ARG A 76 9.45 -3.74 -15.89
C ARG A 76 9.96 -2.39 -16.36
N SER A 77 10.63 -1.70 -15.45
CA SER A 77 11.41 -0.52 -15.80
C SER A 77 12.39 -0.88 -16.91
N ALA A 78 12.36 -0.08 -17.98
CA ALA A 78 13.34 -0.11 -19.06
C ALA A 78 14.54 0.80 -18.76
N ALA A 79 14.51 1.54 -17.65
CA ALA A 79 15.61 2.40 -17.25
C ALA A 79 16.87 1.57 -16.94
N ALA A 80 18.03 2.09 -17.34
CA ALA A 80 19.29 1.50 -16.94
C ALA A 80 19.41 1.56 -15.40
N PHE A 81 19.73 0.43 -14.80
CA PHE A 81 19.93 0.35 -13.37
C PHE A 81 21.22 1.10 -12.99
N ASP A 82 21.10 2.20 -12.23
CA ASP A 82 22.25 2.98 -11.77
C ASP A 82 22.79 2.44 -10.44
N ALA A 83 23.77 1.53 -10.53
CA ALA A 83 24.43 0.96 -9.35
C ALA A 83 25.14 2.03 -8.48
N GLY A 84 25.58 3.14 -9.07
CA GLY A 84 26.24 4.23 -8.35
C GLY A 84 25.26 5.03 -7.49
N LEU A 85 24.09 5.36 -8.04
CA LEU A 85 22.98 5.95 -7.29
C LEU A 85 22.55 5.05 -6.12
N TYR A 86 22.48 3.74 -6.36
CA TYR A 86 22.18 2.74 -5.34
C TYR A 86 23.22 2.70 -4.22
N GLY A 87 24.51 2.85 -4.54
CA GLY A 87 25.58 2.89 -3.56
C GLY A 87 25.60 4.17 -2.71
N ARG A 88 25.20 5.32 -3.27
CA ARG A 88 25.20 6.62 -2.56
C ARG A 88 24.07 6.76 -1.56
N HIS A 89 22.85 6.33 -1.93
CA HIS A 89 21.66 6.43 -1.07
C HIS A 89 21.34 5.12 -0.35
N GLY A 90 22.12 4.07 -0.62
CA GLY A 90 22.10 2.85 0.15
C GLY A 90 22.77 3.09 1.51
N HIS A 91 21.99 3.09 2.58
CA HIS A 91 22.58 2.87 3.90
C HIS A 91 23.05 1.42 3.99
N ALA A 92 24.01 1.11 4.88
CA ALA A 92 24.72 -0.17 4.99
C ALA A 92 23.86 -1.47 4.90
N HIS A 93 22.53 -1.38 5.04
CA HIS A 93 21.59 -2.49 4.88
C HIS A 93 20.30 -2.19 4.08
N HIS A 94 20.14 -1.02 3.43
CA HIS A 94 18.89 -0.69 2.73
C HIS A 94 19.09 0.30 1.58
N VAL A 95 18.61 -0.07 0.40
CA VAL A 95 18.50 0.82 -0.75
C VAL A 95 17.02 1.13 -1.02
N PRO A 96 16.64 2.41 -1.26
CA PRO A 96 15.27 2.76 -1.60
C PRO A 96 14.79 2.00 -2.84
N VAL A 97 13.55 1.53 -2.82
CA VAL A 97 12.98 0.68 -3.86
C VAL A 97 12.58 1.55 -5.06
N LEU A 98 12.90 1.14 -6.28
CA LEU A 98 12.56 1.91 -7.48
C LEU A 98 13.08 3.36 -7.45
N LEU A 99 14.26 3.59 -6.85
CA LEU A 99 14.78 4.93 -6.63
C LEU A 99 14.91 5.75 -7.91
N GLY A 100 15.45 5.16 -8.98
CA GLY A 100 15.63 5.85 -10.26
C GLY A 100 14.29 6.22 -10.90
N GLU A 101 13.31 5.32 -10.82
CA GLU A 101 11.96 5.53 -11.33
C GLU A 101 11.21 6.60 -10.54
N VAL A 102 11.40 6.66 -9.21
CA VAL A 102 10.86 7.73 -8.37
C VAL A 102 11.47 9.07 -8.74
N LEU A 103 12.79 9.17 -8.87
CA LEU A 103 13.45 10.41 -9.30
C LEU A 103 12.95 10.85 -10.68
N ALA A 104 12.84 9.91 -11.63
CA ALA A 104 12.28 10.19 -12.94
C ALA A 104 10.83 10.69 -12.84
N ALA A 105 10.02 10.10 -11.96
CA ALA A 105 8.63 10.52 -11.75
C ALA A 105 8.49 11.99 -11.36
N PHE A 106 9.47 12.56 -10.68
CA PHE A 106 9.42 13.96 -10.25
C PHE A 106 10.32 14.89 -11.07
N ARG A 107 11.18 14.36 -11.95
CA ARG A 107 11.96 15.14 -12.91
C ARG A 107 11.06 15.73 -13.99
N ARG A 108 10.96 17.06 -14.04
CA ARG A 108 10.03 17.79 -14.91
C ARG A 108 10.60 19.13 -15.33
N HIS A 109 9.98 19.75 -16.34
CA HIS A 109 10.28 21.13 -16.71
C HIS A 109 9.92 22.15 -15.62
N ARG A 110 8.92 21.85 -14.78
CA ARG A 110 8.58 22.70 -13.63
C ARG A 110 9.45 22.33 -12.42
N PRO A 111 9.97 23.33 -11.69
CA PRO A 111 10.77 23.10 -10.49
C PRO A 111 9.94 22.41 -9.40
N LEU A 112 10.55 21.45 -8.70
CA LEU A 112 9.90 20.75 -7.58
C LEU A 112 10.17 21.52 -6.27
N ARG A 113 9.43 22.61 -6.04
CA ARG A 113 9.66 23.51 -4.91
C ARG A 113 9.20 22.92 -3.57
N SER A 114 8.21 22.04 -3.60
CA SER A 114 7.61 21.41 -2.42
C SER A 114 7.47 19.89 -2.58
N PHE A 115 7.95 19.14 -1.59
CA PHE A 115 7.88 17.68 -1.61
C PHE A 115 7.46 17.10 -0.26
N VAL A 116 6.57 16.10 -0.30
CA VAL A 116 6.09 15.38 0.88
C VAL A 116 6.43 13.90 0.76
N ASP A 117 7.17 13.37 1.73
CA ASP A 117 7.37 11.93 1.90
C ASP A 117 6.47 11.43 3.04
N CYS A 118 5.40 10.73 2.68
CA CYS A 118 4.39 10.24 3.62
C CYS A 118 4.85 9.02 4.44
N THR A 119 6.00 8.45 4.07
CA THR A 119 6.53 7.18 4.58
C THR A 119 8.04 7.30 4.73
N LEU A 120 8.45 8.35 5.44
CA LEU A 120 9.82 8.84 5.51
C LEU A 120 10.85 7.73 5.76
N GLY A 121 10.55 6.81 6.67
CA GLY A 121 11.47 5.73 7.00
C GLY A 121 12.83 6.28 7.45
N ALA A 122 13.90 5.79 6.83
CA ALA A 122 15.26 6.29 7.05
C ALA A 122 15.66 7.46 6.12
N ALA A 123 14.69 8.12 5.48
CA ALA A 123 14.83 9.24 4.55
C ALA A 123 15.58 8.93 3.24
N GLY A 124 15.68 7.67 2.81
CA GLY A 124 16.45 7.31 1.62
C GLY A 124 15.91 7.91 0.32
N HIS A 125 14.60 7.84 0.06
CA HIS A 125 13.97 8.54 -1.07
C HIS A 125 14.04 10.06 -0.90
N SER A 126 13.71 10.55 0.30
CA SER A 126 13.74 11.96 0.64
C SER A 126 15.09 12.64 0.35
N LEU A 127 16.20 12.05 0.77
CA LEU A 127 17.54 12.59 0.54
C LEU A 127 17.88 12.64 -0.96
N ALA A 128 17.58 11.59 -1.70
CA ALA A 128 17.82 11.56 -3.14
C ALA A 128 16.97 12.62 -3.87
N MET A 129 15.72 12.83 -3.43
CA MET A 129 14.85 13.89 -3.95
C MET A 129 15.42 15.28 -3.65
N MET A 130 15.89 15.53 -2.41
CA MET A 130 16.52 16.81 -2.05
C MET A 130 17.82 17.06 -2.84
N GLU A 131 18.61 16.03 -3.11
CA GLU A 131 19.84 16.15 -3.90
C GLU A 131 19.54 16.42 -5.38
N ALA A 132 18.56 15.72 -5.95
CA ALA A 132 18.16 15.89 -7.35
C ALA A 132 17.45 17.23 -7.64
N HIS A 133 16.86 17.85 -6.61
CA HIS A 133 16.11 19.10 -6.71
C HIS A 133 16.71 20.19 -5.81
N PRO A 134 17.84 20.82 -6.20
CA PRO A 134 18.44 21.92 -5.46
C PRO A 134 17.53 23.14 -5.27
N GLU A 135 16.56 23.30 -6.16
CA GLU A 135 15.54 24.34 -6.15
C GLU A 135 14.40 24.11 -5.13
N MET A 136 14.39 22.97 -4.43
CA MET A 136 13.39 22.65 -3.41
C MET A 136 13.46 23.63 -2.23
N GLU A 137 12.32 24.20 -1.85
CA GLU A 137 12.18 25.19 -0.77
C GLU A 137 11.46 24.62 0.45
N LEU A 138 10.65 23.59 0.26
CA LEU A 138 9.88 22.94 1.32
C LEU A 138 9.93 21.42 1.21
N PHE A 139 10.28 20.78 2.32
CA PHE A 139 10.18 19.34 2.51
C PHE A 139 9.37 19.02 3.77
N VAL A 140 8.46 18.06 3.66
CA VAL A 140 7.71 17.52 4.80
C VAL A 140 7.81 15.99 4.82
N GLY A 141 8.40 15.44 5.87
CA GLY A 141 8.50 14.00 6.09
C GLY A 141 7.51 13.53 7.18
N MET A 142 6.80 12.44 6.94
CA MET A 142 5.89 11.82 7.90
C MET A 142 6.20 10.34 8.07
N ASP A 143 6.10 9.85 9.30
CA ASP A 143 6.12 8.42 9.57
C ASP A 143 5.32 8.14 10.85
N ILE A 144 4.71 6.96 10.92
CA ILE A 144 3.97 6.53 12.11
C ILE A 144 4.91 5.92 13.17
N ASP A 145 6.07 5.41 12.75
CA ASP A 145 7.07 4.84 13.64
C ASP A 145 8.05 5.94 14.12
N PRO A 146 8.01 6.32 15.41
CA PRO A 146 8.90 7.35 15.93
C PRO A 146 10.38 6.99 15.79
N THR A 147 10.73 5.69 15.77
CA THR A 147 12.13 5.29 15.62
C THR A 147 12.63 5.49 14.19
N ALA A 148 11.78 5.22 13.21
CA ALA A 148 12.14 5.44 11.82
C ALA A 148 12.35 6.94 11.58
N LEU A 149 11.40 7.75 12.05
CA LEU A 149 11.47 9.20 11.93
C LEU A 149 12.69 9.82 12.60
N GLU A 150 13.11 9.34 13.78
CA GLU A 150 14.34 9.81 14.43
C GLU A 150 15.58 9.59 13.55
N ILE A 151 15.70 8.42 12.92
CA ILE A 151 16.80 8.10 12.00
C ILE A 151 16.74 8.99 10.76
N GLY A 152 15.56 9.07 10.12
CA GLY A 152 15.36 9.90 8.93
C GLY A 152 15.65 11.39 9.20
N ARG A 153 15.22 11.90 10.36
CA ARG A 153 15.50 13.27 10.81
C ARG A 153 16.99 13.53 10.95
N GLY A 154 17.74 12.63 11.60
CA GLY A 154 19.19 12.77 11.74
C GLY A 154 19.92 12.78 10.40
N HIS A 155 19.46 11.99 9.42
CA HIS A 155 20.00 12.02 8.06
C HIS A 155 19.70 13.33 7.33
N ILE A 156 18.48 13.86 7.45
CA ILE A 156 18.09 15.15 6.87
C ILE A 156 18.90 16.29 7.49
N GLU A 157 19.04 16.32 8.82
CA GLU A 157 19.83 17.34 9.52
C GLU A 157 21.30 17.32 9.07
N ALA A 158 21.90 16.14 8.92
CA ALA A 158 23.26 15.99 8.39
C ALA A 158 23.39 16.49 6.94
N PHE A 159 22.40 16.22 6.09
CA PHE A 159 22.36 16.73 4.71
C PHE A 159 22.26 18.25 4.65
N LEU A 160 21.38 18.85 5.46
CA LEU A 160 21.21 20.31 5.52
C LEU A 160 22.48 21.00 6.01
N ALA A 161 23.12 20.48 7.06
CA ALA A 161 24.41 20.99 7.54
C ALA A 161 25.52 20.91 6.46
N GLY A 162 25.52 19.84 5.66
CA GLY A 162 26.42 19.70 4.51
C GLY A 162 26.17 20.72 3.40
N ARG A 163 24.90 21.09 3.14
CA ARG A 163 24.54 22.16 2.19
C ARG A 163 25.05 23.52 2.67
N GLU A 164 24.84 23.85 3.94
CA GLU A 164 25.27 25.13 4.52
C GLU A 164 26.80 25.29 4.47
N ALA A 165 27.54 24.21 4.72
CA ALA A 165 29.01 24.22 4.66
C ALA A 165 29.56 24.43 3.22
N ASN A 166 28.84 23.95 2.20
CA ASN A 166 29.27 24.02 0.80
C ASN A 166 28.68 25.24 0.04
N GLY A 167 27.61 25.85 0.55
CA GLY A 167 26.86 26.94 -0.12
C GLY A 167 27.46 28.34 0.01
N ALA A 168 28.67 28.48 0.56
CA ALA A 168 29.32 29.79 0.73
C ALA A 168 29.89 30.38 -0.58
N GLU A 169 29.97 29.62 -1.67
CA GLU A 169 30.61 30.07 -2.92
C GLU A 169 29.65 30.32 -4.11
N ASP A 170 28.41 29.80 -4.10
CA ASP A 170 27.45 29.99 -5.21
C ASP A 170 26.03 30.34 -4.70
N SER A 171 25.87 31.59 -4.28
CA SER A 171 24.70 32.11 -3.55
C SER A 171 23.48 32.42 -4.41
N SER A 172 23.50 32.12 -5.72
CA SER A 172 22.46 32.57 -6.66
C SER A 172 21.32 31.58 -6.90
N LEU A 173 21.48 30.29 -6.53
CA LEU A 173 20.50 29.23 -6.82
C LEU A 173 20.07 28.37 -5.62
N GLN A 174 20.70 28.52 -4.44
CA GLN A 174 20.32 27.77 -3.23
C GLN A 174 19.31 28.57 -2.40
N GLY A 175 18.02 28.34 -2.66
CA GLY A 175 16.95 28.74 -1.73
C GLY A 175 17.11 28.01 -0.38
N THR A 176 16.65 28.64 0.70
CA THR A 176 16.63 27.99 2.02
C THR A 176 15.60 26.86 2.02
N LEU A 177 16.07 25.60 2.01
CA LEU A 177 15.21 24.42 2.16
C LEU A 177 14.71 24.33 3.60
N ARG A 178 13.39 24.50 3.80
CA ARG A 178 12.72 24.26 5.08
C ARG A 178 12.28 22.80 5.15
N ALA A 179 12.78 22.06 6.15
CA ALA A 179 12.43 20.65 6.35
C ALA A 179 11.67 20.46 7.66
N TYR A 180 10.51 19.81 7.60
CA TYR A 180 9.69 19.45 8.76
C TYR A 180 9.50 17.94 8.82
N THR A 181 9.52 17.37 10.03
CA THR A 181 9.23 15.93 10.23
C THR A 181 8.15 15.74 11.29
N HIS A 182 7.18 14.86 11.04
CA HIS A 182 6.03 14.65 11.93
C HIS A 182 5.77 13.16 12.20
N VAL A 183 5.73 12.78 13.48
CA VAL A 183 5.29 11.42 13.90
C VAL A 183 3.77 11.32 13.77
N LYS A 184 3.29 11.03 12.56
CA LYS A 184 1.87 11.00 12.19
C LYS A 184 1.66 9.99 11.06
N ASN A 185 0.53 9.29 11.11
CA ASN A 185 0.07 8.50 9.98
C ASN A 185 -0.26 9.41 8.80
N PHE A 186 0.09 8.99 7.58
CA PHE A 186 -0.11 9.76 6.35
C PHE A 186 -1.57 10.10 6.02
N LYS A 187 -2.56 9.41 6.60
CA LYS A 187 -3.97 9.84 6.52
C LYS A 187 -4.24 11.23 7.07
N TYR A 188 -3.34 11.76 7.89
CA TYR A 188 -3.41 13.10 8.44
C TYR A 188 -2.60 14.13 7.63
N ILE A 189 -2.25 13.83 6.37
CA ILE A 189 -1.46 14.74 5.52
C ILE A 189 -2.05 16.16 5.47
N LYS A 190 -3.36 16.31 5.31
CA LYS A 190 -4.04 17.62 5.33
C LYS A 190 -3.78 18.40 6.63
N GLN A 191 -3.88 17.72 7.77
CA GLN A 191 -3.63 18.33 9.07
C GLN A 191 -2.15 18.74 9.23
N VAL A 192 -1.22 17.89 8.79
CA VAL A 192 0.21 18.18 8.88
C VAL A 192 0.57 19.36 7.99
N LEU A 193 0.14 19.36 6.73
CA LEU A 193 0.38 20.47 5.81
C LEU A 193 -0.21 21.77 6.35
N GLY A 194 -1.45 21.75 6.88
CA GLY A 194 -2.05 22.93 7.48
C GLY A 194 -1.34 23.45 8.73
N SER A 195 -0.59 22.59 9.45
CA SER A 195 0.23 23.02 10.59
C SER A 195 1.57 23.63 10.18
N VAL A 196 2.04 23.33 8.98
CA VAL A 196 3.26 23.91 8.39
C VAL A 196 2.91 25.25 7.72
N ASP A 197 1.85 25.26 6.91
CA ASP A 197 1.34 26.44 6.22
C ASP A 197 -0.13 26.21 5.86
N GLU A 198 -1.03 27.05 6.38
CA GLU A 198 -2.47 26.95 6.15
C GLU A 198 -2.82 27.01 4.65
N SER A 199 -2.04 27.74 3.85
CA SER A 199 -2.26 27.85 2.40
C SER A 199 -2.02 26.53 1.64
N LEU A 200 -1.23 25.61 2.19
CA LEU A 200 -0.96 24.28 1.61
C LEU A 200 -2.09 23.29 1.87
N ALA A 201 -2.89 23.49 2.91
CA ALA A 201 -4.04 22.64 3.22
C ALA A 201 -5.28 22.96 2.36
N VAL A 202 -5.40 24.21 1.86
CA VAL A 202 -6.60 24.72 1.17
C VAL A 202 -6.45 24.74 -0.36
N GLY A 203 -5.37 24.18 -0.91
CA GLY A 203 -5.22 23.99 -2.37
C GLY A 203 -4.98 25.27 -3.18
N SER A 204 -4.79 26.43 -2.53
CA SER A 204 -4.50 27.70 -3.20
C SER A 204 -3.11 27.72 -3.85
N TYR A 205 -2.13 27.02 -3.26
CA TYR A 205 -0.78 26.83 -3.81
C TYR A 205 -0.42 25.34 -4.00
N GLY A 206 -0.92 24.45 -3.12
CA GLY A 206 -0.74 23.00 -3.22
C GLY A 206 0.72 22.53 -3.11
N ILE A 207 0.92 21.21 -3.18
CA ILE A 207 2.23 20.55 -3.15
C ILE A 207 2.61 20.04 -4.55
N ASP A 208 3.88 20.20 -4.94
CA ASP A 208 4.37 19.79 -6.27
C ASP A 208 4.55 18.27 -6.38
N GLY A 209 5.01 17.62 -5.29
CA GLY A 209 5.22 16.18 -5.27
C GLY A 209 4.89 15.52 -3.93
N ILE A 210 4.21 14.38 -3.99
CA ILE A 210 3.93 13.52 -2.84
C ILE A 210 4.37 12.10 -3.16
N LEU A 211 5.12 11.47 -2.25
CA LEU A 211 5.51 10.06 -2.31
C LEU A 211 4.88 9.28 -1.16
N ILE A 212 4.35 8.10 -1.48
CA ILE A 212 3.90 7.09 -0.51
C ILE A 212 4.56 5.75 -0.86
N ASP A 213 5.56 5.34 -0.09
CA ASP A 213 6.21 4.02 -0.16
C ASP A 213 5.60 3.07 0.88
N LEU A 214 4.64 2.26 0.44
CA LEU A 214 3.83 1.43 1.34
C LEU A 214 4.63 0.26 1.95
N GLY A 215 4.05 -0.37 2.97
CA GLY A 215 4.63 -1.56 3.58
C GLY A 215 5.46 -1.24 4.82
N MET A 216 6.47 -2.06 5.07
CA MET A 216 7.18 -2.08 6.35
C MET A 216 8.60 -1.58 6.19
N SER A 217 9.05 -0.75 7.13
CA SER A 217 10.43 -0.32 7.19
C SER A 217 11.36 -1.47 7.56
N SER A 218 12.63 -1.37 7.17
CA SER A 218 13.68 -2.31 7.59
C SER A 218 13.74 -2.48 9.10
N MET A 219 13.45 -1.41 9.83
CA MET A 219 13.48 -1.35 11.29
C MET A 219 12.34 -2.12 11.94
N GLN A 220 11.19 -2.20 11.29
CA GLN A 220 10.06 -3.02 11.76
C GLN A 220 10.33 -4.52 11.53
N VAL A 221 10.90 -4.89 10.38
CA VAL A 221 11.12 -6.31 10.04
C VAL A 221 12.33 -6.91 10.74
N ASN A 222 13.43 -6.15 10.86
CA ASN A 222 14.69 -6.66 11.42
C ASN A 222 14.69 -6.72 12.95
N ARG A 223 13.75 -6.05 13.62
CA ARG A 223 13.60 -6.08 15.08
C ARG A 223 12.56 -7.12 15.46
N SER A 224 13.02 -8.29 15.90
CA SER A 224 12.14 -9.41 16.24
C SER A 224 11.07 -9.06 17.29
N ASN A 225 11.37 -8.14 18.21
CA ASN A 225 10.44 -7.66 19.24
C ASN A 225 9.21 -6.92 18.69
N ARG A 226 9.18 -6.55 17.40
CA ARG A 226 8.02 -5.94 16.74
C ARG A 226 7.04 -6.95 16.14
N GLY A 227 7.45 -8.22 16.02
CA GLY A 227 6.55 -9.31 15.59
C GLY A 227 6.24 -9.38 14.08
N PHE A 228 6.92 -8.60 13.22
CA PHE A 228 6.68 -8.62 11.78
C PHE A 228 7.40 -9.75 11.03
N SER A 229 8.45 -10.33 11.62
CA SER A 229 9.28 -11.33 10.95
C SER A 229 8.64 -12.71 11.00
N VAL A 230 8.55 -13.37 9.84
CA VAL A 230 8.17 -14.80 9.72
C VAL A 230 9.33 -15.71 10.15
N LEU A 231 10.56 -15.23 10.08
CA LEU A 231 11.77 -16.05 10.26
C LEU A 231 12.37 -15.93 11.66
N GLN A 232 12.17 -14.79 12.32
CA GLN A 232 12.67 -14.53 13.67
C GLN A 232 11.52 -14.54 14.65
N ASP A 233 11.66 -15.31 15.72
CA ASP A 233 10.65 -15.41 16.77
C ASP A 233 10.57 -14.12 17.60
N GLY A 234 9.36 -13.76 18.01
CA GLY A 234 9.03 -12.53 18.71
C GLY A 234 7.56 -12.49 19.15
N PRO A 235 7.13 -11.44 19.86
CA PRO A 235 5.74 -11.29 20.28
C PRO A 235 4.80 -11.11 19.08
N LEU A 236 3.55 -11.54 19.21
CA LEU A 236 2.49 -11.28 18.22
C LEU A 236 1.97 -9.84 18.32
N ASP A 237 2.83 -8.87 18.02
CA ASP A 237 2.51 -7.44 18.09
C ASP A 237 2.00 -6.90 16.74
N MET A 238 2.90 -6.72 15.76
CA MET A 238 2.62 -6.21 14.41
C MET A 238 2.05 -4.79 14.33
N ARG A 239 2.03 -4.01 15.42
CA ARG A 239 1.66 -2.59 15.37
C ARG A 239 2.77 -1.76 14.75
N MET A 240 2.43 -0.94 13.75
CA MET A 240 3.32 0.07 13.18
C MET A 240 3.46 1.26 14.11
N ASP A 241 2.35 1.71 14.72
CA ASP A 241 2.33 2.67 15.83
C ASP A 241 2.45 1.93 17.17
N PRO A 242 3.55 2.10 17.93
CA PRO A 242 3.68 1.49 19.26
C PRO A 242 2.57 1.91 20.25
N LYS A 243 1.90 3.04 20.01
CA LYS A 243 0.80 3.58 20.84
C LYS A 243 -0.57 2.98 20.49
N ALA A 244 -0.72 2.29 19.36
CA ALA A 244 -1.96 1.61 19.02
C ALA A 244 -2.29 0.51 20.04
N THR A 245 -3.57 0.18 20.24
CA THR A 245 -3.97 -0.77 21.29
C THR A 245 -4.07 -2.21 20.80
N LEU A 246 -4.55 -2.41 19.57
CA LEU A 246 -4.79 -3.74 19.00
C LEU A 246 -3.48 -4.41 18.57
N ARG A 247 -3.21 -5.62 19.07
CA ARG A 247 -2.08 -6.47 18.65
C ARG A 247 -2.56 -7.64 17.80
N ALA A 248 -1.65 -8.26 17.05
CA ALA A 248 -1.93 -9.51 16.32
C ALA A 248 -2.34 -10.64 17.27
N GLU A 249 -1.82 -10.66 18.49
CA GLU A 249 -2.22 -11.58 19.56
C GLU A 249 -3.70 -11.46 19.91
N ASP A 250 -4.22 -10.24 20.04
CA ASP A 250 -5.63 -9.98 20.37
C ASP A 250 -6.55 -10.49 19.27
N ILE A 251 -6.16 -10.30 18.01
CA ILE A 251 -6.89 -10.84 16.86
C ILE A 251 -6.93 -12.36 16.92
N LEU A 252 -5.78 -12.99 17.11
CA LEU A 252 -5.67 -14.44 17.05
C LEU A 252 -6.34 -15.13 18.23
N ASN A 253 -6.33 -14.53 19.43
CA ASN A 253 -6.87 -15.15 20.64
C ASN A 253 -8.31 -14.72 20.97
N SER A 254 -8.73 -13.51 20.59
CA SER A 254 -9.99 -12.92 21.09
C SER A 254 -11.03 -12.62 20.00
N TRP A 255 -10.65 -12.42 18.74
CA TRP A 255 -11.64 -12.12 17.70
C TRP A 255 -12.56 -13.31 17.38
N PRO A 256 -13.81 -13.07 16.97
CA PRO A 256 -14.70 -14.13 16.52
C PRO A 256 -14.06 -15.00 15.44
N GLU A 257 -14.35 -16.31 15.45
CA GLU A 257 -13.79 -17.25 14.48
C GLU A 257 -13.98 -16.75 13.04
N LEU A 258 -15.20 -16.33 12.69
CA LEU A 258 -15.54 -15.84 11.35
C LEU A 258 -14.72 -14.63 10.92
N GLU A 259 -14.41 -13.71 11.84
CA GLU A 259 -13.58 -12.53 11.54
C GLU A 259 -12.13 -12.92 11.28
N VAL A 260 -11.58 -13.89 12.04
CA VAL A 260 -10.25 -14.43 11.73
C VAL A 260 -10.23 -15.10 10.35
N GLY A 261 -11.27 -15.87 10.02
CA GLY A 261 -11.42 -16.45 8.69
C GLY A 261 -11.48 -15.39 7.59
N ARG A 262 -12.23 -14.31 7.82
CA ARG A 262 -12.38 -13.18 6.88
C ARG A 262 -11.03 -12.53 6.59
N ILE A 263 -10.26 -12.13 7.60
CA ILE A 263 -8.97 -11.46 7.36
C ILE A 263 -7.98 -12.38 6.64
N LEU A 264 -7.94 -13.68 6.97
CA LEU A 264 -7.05 -14.64 6.30
C LEU A 264 -7.41 -14.80 4.82
N ARG A 265 -8.71 -14.82 4.52
CA ARG A 265 -9.22 -14.92 3.15
C ARG A 265 -8.98 -13.62 2.36
N ASP A 266 -9.40 -12.49 2.92
CA ASP A 266 -9.53 -11.22 2.19
C ASP A 266 -8.23 -10.43 2.20
N TYR A 267 -7.54 -10.34 3.35
CA TYR A 267 -6.27 -9.61 3.47
C TYR A 267 -5.05 -10.50 3.18
N GLY A 268 -5.15 -11.79 3.44
CA GLY A 268 -4.07 -12.75 3.16
C GLY A 268 -4.14 -13.36 1.76
N GLU A 269 -5.29 -13.27 1.06
CA GLU A 269 -5.57 -14.04 -0.16
C GLU A 269 -5.20 -15.55 0.01
N GLU A 270 -5.40 -16.10 1.22
CA GLU A 270 -4.96 -17.46 1.57
C GLU A 270 -6.04 -18.50 1.27
N SER A 271 -5.74 -19.43 0.36
CA SER A 271 -6.72 -20.45 -0.07
C SER A 271 -7.16 -21.40 1.05
N ASN A 272 -6.27 -21.70 2.01
CA ASN A 272 -6.54 -22.62 3.12
C ASN A 272 -7.08 -21.90 4.37
N TRP A 273 -7.65 -20.69 4.23
CA TRP A 273 -8.12 -19.86 5.34
C TRP A 273 -9.07 -20.59 6.30
N GLN A 274 -10.05 -21.36 5.78
CA GLN A 274 -11.03 -22.11 6.58
C GLN A 274 -10.36 -23.08 7.56
N PHE A 275 -9.30 -23.72 7.08
CA PHE A 275 -8.59 -24.70 7.86
C PHE A 275 -7.70 -24.03 8.91
N LEU A 276 -6.96 -22.98 8.51
CA LEU A 276 -6.12 -22.19 9.42
C LEU A 276 -6.95 -21.57 10.54
N GLN A 277 -8.10 -20.99 10.21
CA GLN A 277 -9.10 -20.46 11.14
C GLN A 277 -9.47 -21.51 12.20
N LYS A 278 -9.89 -22.71 11.80
CA LYS A 278 -10.23 -23.81 12.74
C LYS A 278 -9.04 -24.22 13.62
N GLN A 279 -7.82 -24.23 13.08
CA GLN A 279 -6.63 -24.57 13.87
C GLN A 279 -6.26 -23.47 14.86
N ILE A 280 -6.44 -22.20 14.49
CA ILE A 280 -6.25 -21.07 15.41
C ILE A 280 -7.24 -21.18 16.56
N VAL A 281 -8.53 -21.42 16.28
CA VAL A 281 -9.55 -21.62 17.33
C VAL A 281 -9.19 -22.78 18.24
N LYS A 282 -8.78 -23.92 17.68
CA LYS A 282 -8.31 -25.06 18.48
C LYS A 282 -7.08 -24.71 19.33
N ALA A 283 -6.18 -23.86 18.83
CA ALA A 283 -5.03 -23.41 19.62
C ALA A 283 -5.46 -22.54 20.81
N ARG A 284 -6.52 -21.73 20.69
CA ARG A 284 -7.11 -20.97 21.81
C ARG A 284 -7.52 -21.86 22.97
N GLU A 285 -8.17 -22.99 22.66
CA GLU A 285 -8.61 -23.97 23.67
C GLU A 285 -7.43 -24.60 24.41
N MET A 286 -6.24 -24.64 23.81
CA MET A 286 -5.03 -25.23 24.36
C MET A 286 -4.07 -24.21 24.99
N GLY A 287 -4.52 -22.97 25.23
CA GLY A 287 -3.75 -21.92 25.86
C GLY A 287 -3.47 -20.70 24.99
N GLY A 288 -3.79 -20.71 23.70
CA GLY A 288 -3.62 -19.57 22.80
C GLY A 288 -2.28 -19.54 22.05
N LEU A 289 -2.10 -18.48 21.25
CA LEU A 289 -0.86 -18.19 20.52
C LEU A 289 -0.25 -16.91 21.10
N HIS A 290 1.02 -16.95 21.51
CA HIS A 290 1.67 -15.82 22.20
C HIS A 290 2.93 -15.31 21.49
N SER A 291 3.45 -16.07 20.52
CA SER A 291 4.63 -15.70 19.73
C SER A 291 4.43 -15.93 18.24
N THR A 292 5.20 -15.21 17.42
CA THR A 292 5.27 -15.46 15.96
C THR A 292 5.74 -16.88 15.69
N GLY A 293 6.62 -17.43 16.53
CA GLY A 293 7.06 -18.82 16.49
C GLY A 293 5.94 -19.82 16.72
N ASP A 294 4.99 -19.56 17.63
CA ASP A 294 3.83 -20.44 17.84
C ASP A 294 2.93 -20.48 16.61
N LEU A 295 2.67 -19.32 16.02
CA LEU A 295 1.90 -19.19 14.79
C LEU A 295 2.60 -19.91 13.63
N VAL A 296 3.91 -19.73 13.47
CA VAL A 296 4.71 -20.41 12.45
C VAL A 296 4.70 -21.91 12.66
N LYS A 297 4.86 -22.42 13.88
CA LYS A 297 4.76 -23.86 14.19
C LYS A 297 3.39 -24.42 13.83
N LEU A 298 2.30 -23.69 14.11
CA LEU A 298 0.94 -24.06 13.73
C LEU A 298 0.81 -24.21 12.21
N ILE A 299 1.36 -23.26 11.44
CA ILE A 299 1.35 -23.28 9.97
C ILE A 299 2.23 -24.43 9.42
N GLN A 300 3.44 -24.61 9.98
CA GLN A 300 4.40 -25.62 9.54
C GLN A 300 3.88 -27.05 9.71
N ARG A 301 3.23 -27.36 10.85
CA ARG A 301 2.60 -28.67 11.10
C ARG A 301 1.63 -29.09 10.00
N LYS A 302 1.17 -28.16 9.17
CA LYS A 302 0.16 -28.38 8.13
C LYS A 302 0.75 -28.36 6.73
N CYS A 303 1.60 -27.39 6.44
CA CYS A 303 2.22 -27.26 5.12
C CYS A 303 3.30 -28.33 4.84
N ALA A 304 3.85 -28.99 5.88
CA ALA A 304 4.81 -30.09 5.75
C ALA A 304 4.28 -31.28 4.92
N ILE A 305 2.96 -31.47 4.84
CA ILE A 305 2.34 -32.64 4.20
C ILE A 305 2.17 -32.47 2.68
N SER A 306 2.15 -31.24 2.12
CA SER A 306 1.75 -31.03 0.72
C SER A 306 2.70 -30.21 -0.18
N LYS A 307 3.56 -29.32 0.36
CA LYS A 307 4.27 -28.32 -0.48
C LYS A 307 5.74 -28.01 -0.07
N GLY A 308 6.32 -28.74 0.88
CA GLY A 308 7.72 -28.56 1.33
C GLY A 308 8.01 -27.19 1.97
N ARG A 309 9.31 -26.84 2.12
CA ARG A 309 9.77 -25.60 2.79
C ARG A 309 9.22 -24.32 2.15
N GLN A 310 9.15 -24.27 0.82
CA GLN A 310 8.64 -23.10 0.10
C GLN A 310 7.13 -22.90 0.29
N GLY A 311 6.40 -23.99 0.56
CA GLY A 311 4.95 -23.94 0.75
C GLY A 311 4.54 -23.23 2.03
N TRP A 312 5.14 -23.61 3.16
CA TRP A 312 4.77 -23.04 4.46
C TRP A 312 5.20 -21.58 4.59
N ILE A 313 6.35 -21.20 4.01
CA ILE A 313 6.81 -19.80 4.02
C ILE A 313 5.77 -18.92 3.32
N LYS A 314 5.28 -19.32 2.14
CA LYS A 314 4.25 -18.56 1.42
C LYS A 314 2.96 -18.41 2.23
N THR A 315 2.50 -19.48 2.87
CA THR A 315 1.32 -19.43 3.74
C THR A 315 1.57 -18.53 4.94
N ALA A 316 2.73 -18.62 5.59
CA ALA A 316 3.09 -17.75 6.71
C ALA A 316 3.17 -16.28 6.29
N THR A 317 3.79 -15.95 5.15
CA THR A 317 3.82 -14.59 4.62
C THR A 317 2.41 -14.01 4.42
N ARG A 318 1.47 -14.80 3.89
CA ARG A 318 0.07 -14.38 3.70
C ARG A 318 -0.68 -14.19 5.02
N VAL A 319 -0.49 -15.09 5.98
CA VAL A 319 -1.09 -14.99 7.31
C VAL A 319 -0.56 -13.75 8.04
N PHE A 320 0.76 -13.52 7.99
CA PHE A 320 1.37 -12.35 8.61
C PHE A 320 0.92 -11.07 7.92
N GLN A 321 0.83 -11.05 6.58
CA GLN A 321 0.25 -9.93 5.83
C GLN A 321 -1.20 -9.66 6.27
N ALA A 322 -2.04 -10.69 6.40
CA ALA A 322 -3.43 -10.53 6.83
C ALA A 322 -3.54 -9.89 8.22
N LEU A 323 -2.72 -10.37 9.16
CA LEU A 323 -2.67 -9.83 10.53
C LEU A 323 -2.14 -8.39 10.53
N ARG A 324 -1.07 -8.10 9.78
CA ARG A 324 -0.47 -6.77 9.65
C ARG A 324 -1.51 -5.76 9.15
N ILE A 325 -2.19 -6.10 8.06
CA ILE A 325 -3.26 -5.29 7.47
C ILE A 325 -4.38 -5.06 8.47
N ALA A 326 -4.82 -6.10 9.19
CA ALA A 326 -5.91 -5.98 10.16
C ALA A 326 -5.54 -5.16 11.40
N VAL A 327 -4.31 -5.30 11.92
CA VAL A 327 -3.81 -4.56 13.08
C VAL A 327 -3.70 -3.07 12.77
N ASN A 328 -3.21 -2.71 11.58
CA ASN A 328 -2.90 -1.33 11.21
C ASN A 328 -3.97 -0.67 10.34
N ASP A 329 -5.05 -1.39 10.00
CA ASP A 329 -6.13 -0.91 9.15
C ASP A 329 -5.63 -0.36 7.79
N GLU A 330 -4.60 -1.01 7.23
CA GLU A 330 -3.74 -0.44 6.19
C GLU A 330 -4.51 -0.08 4.91
N LEU A 331 -5.46 -0.92 4.50
CA LEU A 331 -6.18 -0.74 3.23
C LEU A 331 -7.13 0.44 3.26
N ARG A 332 -7.88 0.62 4.36
CA ARG A 332 -8.79 1.76 4.53
C ARG A 332 -8.01 3.06 4.67
N VAL A 333 -6.95 3.02 5.49
CA VAL A 333 -6.03 4.15 5.65
C VAL A 333 -5.43 4.56 4.30
N LEU A 334 -5.03 3.61 3.46
CA LEU A 334 -4.52 3.88 2.12
C LEU A 334 -5.56 4.63 1.28
N GLU A 335 -6.77 4.09 1.14
CA GLU A 335 -7.84 4.67 0.31
C GLU A 335 -8.14 6.12 0.71
N ASP A 336 -8.42 6.38 2.00
CA ASP A 336 -8.70 7.73 2.52
C ASP A 336 -7.53 8.71 2.27
N SER A 337 -6.30 8.20 2.34
CA SER A 337 -5.10 9.00 2.17
C SER A 337 -4.82 9.34 0.71
N LEU A 338 -5.16 8.47 -0.24
CA LEU A 338 -4.97 8.77 -1.67
C LEU A 338 -5.84 9.96 -2.08
N HIS A 339 -7.10 10.00 -1.62
CA HIS A 339 -7.97 11.17 -1.81
C HIS A 339 -7.39 12.42 -1.16
N SER A 340 -6.99 12.30 0.12
CA SER A 340 -6.44 13.44 0.86
C SER A 340 -5.15 13.99 0.24
N SER A 341 -4.26 13.13 -0.23
CA SER A 341 -3.01 13.51 -0.90
C SER A 341 -3.27 14.17 -2.25
N PHE A 342 -4.20 13.64 -3.05
CA PHE A 342 -4.55 14.24 -4.34
C PHE A 342 -5.15 15.65 -4.19
N ASP A 343 -5.98 15.86 -3.17
CA ASP A 343 -6.54 17.18 -2.86
C ASP A 343 -5.44 18.20 -2.52
N CYS A 344 -4.39 17.77 -1.80
CA CYS A 344 -3.26 18.62 -1.41
C CYS A 344 -2.31 18.97 -2.57
N LEU A 345 -2.36 18.26 -3.71
CA LEU A 345 -1.49 18.56 -4.84
C LEU A 345 -1.81 19.92 -5.48
N ALA A 346 -0.77 20.60 -5.93
CA ALA A 346 -0.87 21.74 -6.85
C ALA A 346 -1.33 21.27 -8.23
N THR A 347 -1.82 22.20 -9.06
CA THR A 347 -2.05 21.92 -10.48
C THR A 347 -0.74 21.51 -11.16
N GLY A 348 -0.76 20.38 -11.85
CA GLY A 348 0.42 19.74 -12.41
C GLY A 348 1.22 18.91 -11.40
N GLY A 349 0.94 18.97 -10.09
CA GLY A 349 1.62 18.18 -9.06
C GLY A 349 1.47 16.68 -9.25
N ARG A 350 2.44 15.88 -8.76
CA ARG A 350 2.45 14.41 -8.91
C ARG A 350 2.31 13.71 -7.56
N LEU A 351 1.53 12.64 -7.53
CA LEU A 351 1.50 11.66 -6.46
C LEU A 351 2.06 10.33 -6.98
N ALA A 352 3.14 9.87 -6.37
CA ALA A 352 3.76 8.57 -6.63
C ALA A 352 3.48 7.62 -5.45
N VAL A 353 3.06 6.40 -5.76
CA VAL A 353 2.78 5.36 -4.76
C VAL A 353 3.50 4.08 -5.13
N ILE A 354 4.30 3.55 -4.21
CA ILE A 354 4.92 2.22 -4.31
C ILE A 354 4.10 1.27 -3.44
N SER A 355 3.62 0.18 -4.03
CA SER A 355 2.87 -0.88 -3.34
C SER A 355 3.62 -2.20 -3.41
N PHE A 356 3.46 -3.06 -2.41
CA PHE A 356 4.20 -4.33 -2.29
C PHE A 356 3.32 -5.57 -2.38
N HIS A 357 2.00 -5.41 -2.39
CA HIS A 357 1.08 -6.50 -2.64
C HIS A 357 -0.12 -6.12 -3.50
N SER A 358 -0.82 -7.15 -3.98
CA SER A 358 -1.98 -7.06 -4.88
C SER A 358 -3.09 -6.17 -4.35
N LEU A 359 -3.40 -6.24 -3.06
CA LEU A 359 -4.49 -5.47 -2.44
C LEU A 359 -4.23 -3.96 -2.49
N GLU A 360 -3.04 -3.50 -2.07
CA GLU A 360 -2.61 -2.10 -2.18
C GLU A 360 -2.65 -1.61 -3.63
N ASP A 361 -1.98 -2.32 -4.55
CA ASP A 361 -1.92 -1.94 -5.98
C ASP A 361 -3.30 -1.82 -6.62
N ARG A 362 -4.24 -2.69 -6.22
CA ARG A 362 -5.63 -2.66 -6.69
C ARG A 362 -6.35 -1.40 -6.20
N ILE A 363 -6.19 -1.04 -4.93
CA ILE A 363 -6.76 0.18 -4.36
C ILE A 363 -6.18 1.40 -5.06
N VAL A 364 -4.84 1.49 -5.15
CA VAL A 364 -4.17 2.62 -5.83
C VAL A 364 -4.66 2.77 -7.27
N LYS A 365 -4.74 1.68 -8.03
CA LYS A 365 -5.25 1.72 -9.40
C LYS A 365 -6.69 2.23 -9.45
N LYS A 366 -7.58 1.68 -8.62
CA LYS A 366 -9.02 2.02 -8.63
C LYS A 366 -9.21 3.50 -8.24
N THR A 367 -8.62 3.92 -7.12
CA THR A 367 -8.73 5.30 -6.64
C THR A 367 -8.13 6.30 -7.62
N PHE A 368 -7.00 5.99 -8.27
CA PHE A 368 -6.44 6.87 -9.30
C PHE A 368 -7.40 7.07 -10.49
N LEU A 369 -8.09 6.01 -10.92
CA LEU A 369 -9.09 6.12 -11.99
C LEU A 369 -10.32 6.91 -11.52
N GLU A 370 -10.80 6.70 -10.30
CA GLU A 370 -11.91 7.48 -9.73
C GLU A 370 -11.58 8.97 -9.61
N LEU A 371 -10.36 9.29 -9.16
CA LEU A 371 -9.88 10.66 -8.99
C LEU A 371 -9.84 11.44 -10.31
N ILE A 372 -9.33 10.84 -11.40
CA ILE A 372 -9.26 11.53 -12.69
C ILE A 372 -10.64 11.74 -13.33
N HIS A 373 -11.62 10.90 -13.05
CA HIS A 373 -12.98 10.99 -13.62
C HIS A 373 -13.96 11.81 -12.77
N GLY A 374 -13.68 12.02 -11.47
CA GLY A 374 -14.48 12.87 -10.59
C GLY A 374 -15.52 12.13 -9.73
N GLY A 375 -15.29 10.85 -9.41
CA GLY A 375 -16.10 10.10 -8.43
C GLY A 375 -17.39 9.45 -8.95
N GLU A 376 -17.80 9.71 -10.19
CA GLU A 376 -18.86 8.97 -10.88
C GLU A 376 -18.22 8.01 -11.87
N ALA A 377 -17.77 6.86 -11.37
CA ALA A 377 -17.53 5.71 -12.22
C ALA A 377 -18.89 5.01 -12.41
N ASP A 378 -19.58 5.31 -13.51
CA ASP A 378 -20.65 4.43 -13.97
C ASP A 378 -20.02 3.06 -14.25
N ASP A 379 -20.47 2.05 -13.51
CA ASP A 379 -20.13 0.64 -13.66
C ASP A 379 -20.74 0.05 -14.96
N GLU A 380 -20.60 0.73 -16.09
CA GLU A 380 -20.98 0.19 -17.39
C GLU A 380 -19.74 -0.06 -18.25
N GLU A 381 -19.79 -1.21 -18.91
CA GLU A 381 -18.77 -1.79 -19.78
C GLU A 381 -18.44 -0.90 -20.99
N ASP A 382 -17.79 0.24 -20.79
CA ASP A 382 -17.25 1.06 -21.88
C ASP A 382 -15.72 1.04 -21.89
N ASP A 383 -15.18 -0.15 -22.17
CA ASP A 383 -13.81 -0.39 -22.64
C ASP A 383 -13.52 0.28 -24.02
N LYS A 384 -14.26 1.33 -24.41
CA LYS A 384 -14.22 1.92 -25.76
C LYS A 384 -13.97 3.43 -25.86
N ASP A 385 -14.16 4.20 -24.80
CA ASP A 385 -13.89 5.66 -24.81
C ASP A 385 -12.78 6.08 -23.83
N ASP A 386 -11.93 5.12 -23.41
CA ASP A 386 -10.55 5.40 -22.97
C ASP A 386 -9.82 6.03 -24.19
N LEU A 387 -9.91 7.35 -24.35
CA LEU A 387 -9.13 8.10 -25.34
C LEU A 387 -7.64 7.95 -24.99
N ALA A 388 -7.06 6.84 -25.45
CA ALA A 388 -5.64 6.62 -25.58
C ALA A 388 -5.13 7.63 -26.61
N LEU A 389 -4.85 8.85 -26.14
CA LEU A 389 -4.09 9.79 -26.94
C LEU A 389 -2.68 9.21 -27.12
N SER A 390 -2.30 9.25 -28.40
CA SER A 390 -1.06 8.82 -29.03
C SER A 390 0.18 9.07 -28.20
N ASP A 391 1.19 8.22 -28.42
CA ASP A 391 2.60 8.48 -28.14
C ASP A 391 2.94 9.96 -28.39
N ILE A 392 2.90 10.78 -27.33
CA ILE A 392 3.52 12.10 -27.36
C ILE A 392 4.97 11.79 -27.01
N ASP A 393 5.84 11.89 -28.02
CA ASP A 393 7.29 11.98 -27.85
C ASP A 393 7.60 13.25 -27.04
N ASP A 394 7.29 13.24 -25.75
CA ASP A 394 8.08 14.01 -24.78
C ASP A 394 9.40 13.25 -24.67
N GLU A 395 10.40 13.66 -25.46
CA GLU A 395 11.77 13.11 -25.37
C GLU A 395 12.32 13.17 -23.92
N ASP A 396 11.74 14.03 -23.07
CA ASP A 396 12.08 14.22 -21.66
C ASP A 396 11.36 13.27 -20.68
N GLU A 397 10.30 12.55 -21.08
CA GLU A 397 9.56 11.58 -20.23
C GLU A 397 9.29 10.21 -20.89
N PRO A 398 10.30 9.54 -21.49
CA PRO A 398 10.15 8.41 -22.44
C PRO A 398 9.66 7.08 -21.83
N TRP A 399 9.24 7.09 -20.57
CA TRP A 399 8.85 5.92 -19.78
C TRP A 399 7.36 5.91 -19.39
N PHE A 400 6.63 7.02 -19.60
CA PHE A 400 5.18 7.09 -19.43
C PHE A 400 4.43 6.84 -20.75
N ASN A 401 4.74 5.74 -21.43
CA ASN A 401 4.23 5.49 -22.79
C ASN A 401 2.75 5.05 -22.82
N GLN A 402 2.09 4.98 -21.65
CA GLN A 402 0.67 4.67 -21.53
C GLN A 402 0.05 5.52 -20.42
N ARG A 403 -0.49 6.67 -20.81
CA ARG A 403 -1.19 7.61 -19.93
C ARG A 403 -2.71 7.39 -20.05
N VAL A 404 -3.45 7.66 -18.97
CA VAL A 404 -4.92 7.73 -18.97
C VAL A 404 -5.31 9.12 -18.52
N GLN A 405 -5.90 9.89 -19.42
CA GLN A 405 -6.33 11.27 -19.16
C GLN A 405 -7.76 11.27 -18.64
N GLY A 406 -8.02 12.04 -17.58
CA GLY A 406 -9.36 12.39 -17.15
C GLY A 406 -9.53 13.90 -16.97
N ARG A 407 -10.68 14.30 -16.44
CA ARG A 407 -11.05 15.71 -16.20
C ARG A 407 -10.18 16.36 -15.14
N ASN A 408 -9.87 15.63 -14.06
CA ASN A 408 -9.18 16.17 -12.89
C ASN A 408 -7.67 15.85 -12.87
N GLY A 409 -7.18 15.05 -13.81
CA GLY A 409 -5.77 14.65 -13.83
C GLY A 409 -5.42 13.59 -14.86
N ILE A 410 -4.19 13.08 -14.75
CA ILE A 410 -3.59 12.11 -15.68
C ILE A 410 -2.96 10.98 -14.87
N VAL A 411 -3.39 9.74 -15.09
CA VAL A 411 -2.64 8.58 -14.60
C VAL A 411 -1.49 8.34 -15.58
N LEU A 412 -0.27 8.61 -15.14
CA LEU A 412 0.91 8.52 -15.99
C LEU A 412 1.37 7.07 -16.19
N THR A 413 1.02 6.18 -15.26
CA THR A 413 1.34 4.75 -15.30
C THR A 413 0.07 3.91 -15.46
N LYS A 414 -0.46 3.74 -16.68
CA LYS A 414 -1.60 2.84 -16.94
C LYS A 414 -1.32 1.43 -16.39
N ARG A 415 -0.07 0.98 -16.57
CA ARG A 415 0.48 -0.24 -15.95
C ARG A 415 1.49 0.15 -14.88
N PRO A 416 1.56 -0.60 -13.77
CA PRO A 416 2.52 -0.30 -12.72
C PRO A 416 3.94 -0.56 -13.22
N ILE A 417 4.88 0.26 -12.77
CA ILE A 417 6.30 0.06 -13.02
C ILE A 417 6.84 -0.89 -11.95
N THR A 418 7.54 -1.93 -12.37
CA THR A 418 8.14 -2.94 -11.49
C THR A 418 9.66 -2.94 -11.61
N PRO A 419 10.40 -3.34 -10.57
CA PRO A 419 11.86 -3.32 -10.56
C PRO A 419 12.49 -4.10 -11.71
N SER A 420 13.70 -3.68 -12.07
CA SER A 420 14.53 -4.42 -13.02
C SER A 420 15.02 -5.74 -12.40
N GLN A 421 15.47 -6.67 -13.24
CA GLN A 421 16.06 -7.92 -12.75
C GLN A 421 17.35 -7.71 -11.94
N GLU A 422 18.07 -6.64 -12.22
CA GLU A 422 19.31 -6.30 -11.54
C GLU A 422 19.01 -5.78 -10.14
N GLU A 423 18.01 -4.91 -10.01
CA GLU A 423 17.51 -4.45 -8.72
C GLU A 423 17.00 -5.61 -7.88
N GLU A 424 16.19 -6.52 -8.44
CA GLU A 424 15.66 -7.68 -7.70
C GLU A 424 16.76 -8.60 -7.13
N LYS A 425 17.94 -8.64 -7.77
CA LYS A 425 19.09 -9.42 -7.30
C LYS A 425 19.78 -8.73 -6.12
N LEU A 426 19.87 -7.40 -6.15
CA LEU A 426 20.54 -6.60 -5.13
C LEU A 426 19.65 -6.32 -3.92
N ASN A 427 18.35 -6.10 -4.15
CA ASN A 427 17.37 -5.80 -3.13
C ASN A 427 16.17 -6.76 -3.25
N GLN A 428 16.18 -7.86 -2.51
CA GLN A 428 15.08 -8.83 -2.54
C GLN A 428 13.72 -8.25 -2.11
N ARG A 429 13.71 -7.11 -1.41
CA ARG A 429 12.48 -6.46 -0.93
C ARG A 429 11.70 -5.77 -2.04
N CYS A 430 12.38 -5.37 -3.13
CA CYS A 430 11.72 -4.74 -4.25
C CYS A 430 10.91 -5.74 -5.10
N ARG A 431 11.09 -7.06 -4.96
CA ARG A 431 10.52 -8.06 -5.89
C ARG A 431 9.02 -7.92 -6.18
N SER A 432 8.24 -7.45 -5.21
CA SER A 432 6.79 -7.27 -5.36
C SER A 432 6.36 -5.82 -5.49
N ALA A 433 7.32 -4.90 -5.57
CA ALA A 433 7.12 -3.47 -5.66
C ALA A 433 6.49 -3.09 -7.01
N LYS A 434 5.55 -2.15 -6.92
CA LYS A 434 4.81 -1.60 -8.05
C LYS A 434 4.62 -0.11 -7.83
N LEU A 435 5.26 0.69 -8.68
CA LEU A 435 5.11 2.14 -8.69
C LEU A 435 3.93 2.52 -9.60
N ARG A 436 3.07 3.40 -9.09
CA ARG A 436 2.07 4.12 -9.86
C ARG A 436 2.19 5.61 -9.64
N VAL A 437 1.92 6.39 -10.68
CA VAL A 437 2.00 7.85 -10.64
C VAL A 437 0.75 8.47 -11.25
N ILE A 438 0.17 9.43 -10.55
CA ILE A 438 -0.91 10.31 -11.02
C ILE A 438 -0.44 11.76 -10.97
N GLN A 439 -0.88 12.56 -11.93
CA GLN A 439 -0.67 14.00 -12.00
C GLN A 439 -2.02 14.71 -11.91
N LYS A 440 -2.10 15.76 -11.09
CA LYS A 440 -3.29 16.62 -11.02
C LYS A 440 -3.33 17.59 -12.19
N ALA A 441 -4.54 17.82 -12.73
CA ALA A 441 -4.75 18.71 -13.87
C ALA A 441 -4.51 20.19 -13.54
#